data_AF-A0A8B6G644-F1
#
_entry.id   AF-A0A8B6G644-F1
#
_cell.length_a   1.000
_cell.length_b   1.000
_cell.length_c   1.000
_cell.angle_alpha   90.00
_cell.angle_beta   90.00
_cell.angle_gamma   90.00
#
_symmetry.space_group_name_H-M   'P 1'
#
loop_
_entity.id
_entity.type
_entity.pdbx_description
1 polymer ?
#
loop_
_entity_poly.entity_id
_entity_poly.type
_entity_poly.pdbx_seq_one_letter_code
_entity_poly.pdbx_strand_id
1 'polypeptide(L)'
;MDQLARKSNEDIFLSRTPSVVWPSDVVRNDVTTNKNSDSNQILKHVLTDIASRSTVHGISNIVSSKSIYTRLVWILAFLACLGLVVYQLVKIFVLYASFPTQTTYKLGRHSDFPSVTVCNNGYAEYDYSYTHLVENMLVNCKYAQVNGSCETPSSYVSSKYGTCFTFNPPNYLTKISGLHGGKYET
;
A
#
# COMPACT_ATOMS: atom_id res chain seq x y z
N MET A 1 -34.13 62.25 -7.71
CA MET A 1 -35.01 62.19 -6.53
C MET A 1 -35.04 60.74 -6.11
N ASP A 2 -34.37 60.48 -4.99
CA ASP A 2 -34.42 59.32 -4.11
C ASP A 2 -33.98 57.92 -4.58
N GLN A 3 -32.81 57.57 -4.04
CA GLN A 3 -32.39 56.24 -3.61
C GLN A 3 -33.49 55.51 -2.83
N LEU A 4 -33.63 54.19 -3.03
CA LEU A 4 -33.57 53.18 -1.96
C LEU A 4 -33.78 51.74 -2.51
N ALA A 5 -32.73 50.94 -2.29
CA ALA A 5 -32.75 49.54 -1.85
C ALA A 5 -33.45 48.48 -2.73
N ARG A 6 -32.67 47.93 -3.67
CA ARG A 6 -32.86 46.59 -4.25
C ARG A 6 -32.40 45.53 -3.23
N LYS A 7 -33.37 44.80 -2.70
CA LYS A 7 -33.21 43.61 -1.84
C LYS A 7 -32.75 42.40 -2.67
N SER A 8 -32.07 41.47 -1.99
CA SER A 8 -31.72 40.07 -2.35
C SER A 8 -30.55 39.81 -3.32
N ASN A 9 -29.41 39.34 -2.79
CA ASN A 9 -28.82 38.02 -3.08
C ASN A 9 -27.32 37.90 -2.66
N GLU A 10 -26.96 38.09 -1.39
CA GLU A 10 -25.62 37.70 -0.88
C GLU A 10 -25.64 37.19 0.59
N ASP A 11 -26.64 36.38 0.97
CA ASP A 11 -26.70 35.77 2.31
C ASP A 11 -26.38 34.26 2.30
N ILE A 12 -25.38 33.85 1.53
CA ILE A 12 -24.83 32.48 1.61
C ILE A 12 -23.32 32.61 1.52
N PHE A 13 -22.60 32.08 2.52
CA PHE A 13 -21.15 32.15 2.76
C PHE A 13 -20.67 33.33 3.62
N LEU A 14 -20.88 33.26 4.95
CA LEU A 14 -19.89 33.62 5.99
C LEU A 14 -20.50 33.49 7.40
N SER A 15 -20.74 32.25 7.85
CA SER A 15 -21.08 32.01 9.27
C SER A 15 -20.68 30.61 9.72
N ARG A 16 -19.36 30.36 9.81
CA ARG A 16 -18.86 29.21 10.57
C ARG A 16 -17.48 29.47 11.18
N THR A 17 -17.44 30.25 12.24
CA THR A 17 -16.43 30.11 13.29
C THR A 17 -17.16 30.06 14.63
N PRO A 18 -16.95 29.03 15.47
CA PRO A 18 -17.43 29.09 16.84
C PRO A 18 -16.52 30.06 17.60
N SER A 19 -17.11 31.19 18.02
CA SER A 19 -16.48 32.16 18.90
C SER A 19 -16.14 31.49 20.23
N VAL A 20 -14.83 31.41 20.53
CA VAL A 20 -14.33 31.13 21.87
C VAL A 20 -14.62 32.39 22.72
N VAL A 21 -15.66 32.31 23.55
CA VAL A 21 -15.94 33.32 24.57
C VAL A 21 -15.08 33.00 25.79
N TRP A 22 -14.14 33.88 26.10
CA TRP A 22 -13.43 33.86 27.38
C TRP A 22 -14.29 34.57 28.45
N PRO A 23 -14.51 33.97 29.63
CA PRO A 23 -15.14 34.69 30.74
C PRO A 23 -14.12 35.66 31.36
N SER A 24 -14.37 36.96 31.26
CA SER A 24 -13.71 37.97 32.08
C SER A 24 -14.36 37.98 33.47
N ASP A 25 -13.49 38.06 34.49
CA ASP A 25 -13.76 38.45 35.87
C ASP A 25 -14.48 37.44 36.78
N VAL A 26 -13.70 36.48 37.31
CA VAL A 26 -14.01 35.84 38.60
C VAL A 26 -13.16 36.51 39.67
N VAL A 27 -13.79 37.39 40.45
CA VAL A 27 -13.27 37.92 41.72
C VAL A 27 -12.96 36.74 42.64
N ARG A 28 -11.70 36.61 43.05
CA ARG A 28 -11.23 35.59 44.00
C ARG A 28 -11.45 36.10 45.42
N ASN A 29 -12.54 35.67 46.06
CA ASN A 29 -12.69 35.76 47.51
C ASN A 29 -12.13 34.47 48.13
N ASP A 30 -10.99 34.55 48.81
CA ASP A 30 -10.42 33.43 49.55
C ASP A 30 -11.28 33.16 50.81
N VAL A 31 -12.13 32.12 50.73
CA VAL A 31 -12.72 31.47 51.89
C VAL A 31 -11.79 30.33 52.29
N THR A 32 -11.09 30.51 53.41
CA THR A 32 -10.26 29.50 54.05
C THR A 32 -11.11 28.47 54.80
N THR A 33 -11.82 27.59 54.10
CA THR A 33 -12.39 26.38 54.71
C THR A 33 -12.32 25.18 53.77
N ASN A 34 -11.38 24.26 54.08
CA ASN A 34 -11.27 22.90 53.55
C ASN A 34 -10.90 22.73 52.06
N LYS A 35 -9.62 23.02 51.75
CA LYS A 35 -8.94 22.79 50.46
C LYS A 35 -9.12 21.37 49.88
N ASN A 36 -9.40 20.37 50.72
CA ASN A 36 -9.63 18.99 50.32
C ASN A 36 -11.07 18.77 49.81
N SER A 37 -12.06 19.45 50.40
CA SER A 37 -13.44 19.45 49.92
C SER A 37 -13.57 20.11 48.55
N ASP A 38 -12.92 21.26 48.35
CA ASP A 38 -13.02 22.02 47.10
C ASP A 38 -12.34 21.33 45.91
N SER A 39 -11.16 20.73 46.12
CA SER A 39 -10.44 20.00 45.06
C SER A 39 -11.23 18.80 44.53
N ASN A 40 -11.91 18.07 45.42
CA ASN A 40 -12.74 16.93 45.05
C ASN A 40 -14.01 17.37 44.29
N GLN A 41 -14.59 18.52 44.63
CA GLN A 41 -15.73 19.08 43.89
C GLN A 41 -15.32 19.54 42.49
N ILE A 42 -14.16 20.21 42.38
CA ILE A 42 -13.59 20.65 41.09
C ILE A 42 -13.27 19.44 40.20
N LEU A 43 -12.60 18.42 40.73
CA LEU A 43 -12.24 17.21 39.98
C LEU A 43 -13.49 16.47 39.48
N LYS A 44 -14.51 16.34 40.32
CA LYS A 44 -15.80 15.77 39.91
C LYS A 44 -16.45 16.58 38.80
N HIS A 45 -16.49 17.90 38.91
CA HIS A 45 -17.08 18.77 37.88
C HIS A 45 -16.35 18.62 36.54
N VAL A 46 -15.01 18.63 36.54
CA VAL A 46 -14.20 18.45 35.34
C VAL A 46 -14.39 17.06 34.73
N LEU A 47 -14.35 15.99 35.53
CA LEU A 47 -14.59 14.63 35.03
C LEU A 47 -16.00 14.45 34.46
N THR A 48 -17.00 15.12 35.03
CA THR A 48 -18.39 15.06 34.55
C THR A 48 -18.56 15.84 33.24
N ASP A 49 -17.93 17.00 33.09
CA ASP A 49 -17.92 17.78 31.84
C ASP A 49 -17.15 17.06 30.72
N ILE A 50 -16.04 16.39 31.05
CA ILE A 50 -15.31 15.55 30.08
C ILE A 50 -16.14 14.31 29.72
N ALA A 51 -16.80 13.68 30.70
CA ALA A 51 -17.64 12.52 30.45
C ALA A 51 -18.86 12.86 29.58
N SER A 52 -19.45 14.04 29.74
CA SER A 52 -20.60 14.49 28.95
C SER A 52 -20.22 14.93 27.53
N ARG A 53 -19.00 15.46 27.35
CA ARG A 53 -18.47 15.87 26.04
C ARG A 53 -17.76 14.76 25.27
N SER A 54 -17.29 13.71 25.95
CA SER A 54 -16.56 12.61 25.32
C SER A 54 -17.50 11.52 24.81
N THR A 55 -17.12 10.90 23.69
CA THR A 55 -17.81 9.73 23.12
C THR A 55 -17.50 8.42 23.87
N VAL A 56 -16.77 8.50 24.99
CA VAL A 56 -16.38 7.35 25.81
C VAL A 56 -17.55 7.01 26.74
N HIS A 57 -18.48 6.22 26.22
CA HIS A 57 -19.74 5.82 26.87
C HIS A 57 -19.56 5.20 28.27
N GLY A 58 -18.37 4.70 28.61
CA GLY A 58 -18.09 4.09 29.91
C GLY A 58 -17.83 5.07 31.07
N ILE A 59 -17.35 6.29 30.80
CA ILE A 59 -16.91 7.21 31.86
C ILE A 59 -18.11 7.82 32.61
N SER A 60 -19.21 8.11 31.89
CA SER A 60 -20.44 8.63 32.49
C SER A 60 -21.04 7.68 33.55
N ASN A 61 -21.01 6.37 33.28
CA ASN A 61 -21.52 5.36 34.21
C ASN A 61 -20.64 5.17 35.46
N ILE A 62 -19.33 5.41 35.35
CA ILE A 62 -18.40 5.37 36.49
C ILE A 62 -18.65 6.56 37.43
N VAL A 63 -18.92 7.75 36.86
CA VAL A 63 -19.13 9.00 37.62
C VAL A 63 -20.54 9.07 38.22
N SER A 64 -21.56 8.54 37.56
CA SER A 64 -22.98 8.59 37.99
C SER A 64 -23.37 7.49 39.01
N SER A 65 -22.51 6.50 39.24
CA SER A 65 -22.83 5.36 40.12
C SER A 65 -22.85 5.71 41.62
N LYS A 66 -23.95 5.37 42.31
CA LYS A 66 -24.16 5.66 43.73
C LYS A 66 -23.59 4.60 44.67
N SER A 67 -23.53 3.33 44.24
CA SER A 67 -23.04 2.21 45.06
C SER A 67 -21.62 1.80 44.67
N ILE A 68 -20.83 1.39 45.67
CA ILE A 68 -19.44 0.98 45.46
C ILE A 68 -19.33 -0.26 44.56
N TYR A 69 -20.26 -1.21 44.66
CA TYR A 69 -20.27 -2.43 43.85
C TYR A 69 -20.53 -2.14 42.39
N THR A 70 -21.53 -1.31 42.07
CA THR A 70 -21.78 -0.88 40.69
C THR A 70 -20.60 -0.13 40.10
N ARG A 71 -19.91 0.66 40.92
CA ARG A 71 -18.71 1.40 40.49
C ARG A 71 -17.55 0.48 40.15
N LEU A 72 -17.33 -0.55 40.97
CA LEU A 72 -16.31 -1.59 40.70
C LEU A 72 -16.60 -2.35 39.40
N VAL A 73 -17.86 -2.70 39.15
CA VAL A 73 -18.26 -3.38 37.90
C VAL A 73 -17.96 -2.50 36.69
N TRP A 74 -18.32 -1.21 36.72
CA TRP A 74 -18.04 -0.29 35.62
C TRP A 74 -16.55 -0.04 35.41
N ILE A 75 -15.76 0.06 36.49
CA ILE A 75 -14.31 0.17 36.41
C ILE A 75 -13.70 -1.08 35.78
N LEU A 76 -14.13 -2.27 36.21
CA LEU A 76 -13.61 -3.54 35.68
C LEU A 76 -13.97 -3.72 34.20
N ALA A 77 -15.20 -3.37 33.81
CA ALA A 77 -15.63 -3.38 32.42
C ALA A 77 -14.80 -2.39 31.56
N PHE A 78 -14.52 -1.20 32.08
CA PHE A 78 -13.68 -0.21 31.40
C PHE A 78 -12.24 -0.70 31.24
N LEU A 79 -11.64 -1.27 32.30
CA LEU A 79 -10.31 -1.86 32.24
C LEU A 79 -10.24 -3.03 31.24
N ALA A 80 -11.24 -3.89 31.22
CA ALA A 80 -11.31 -5.00 30.27
C ALA A 80 -11.36 -4.49 28.82
N CYS A 81 -12.20 -3.49 28.54
CA CYS A 81 -12.29 -2.88 27.22
C CYS A 81 -10.96 -2.23 26.81
N LEU A 82 -10.33 -1.47 27.72
CA LEU A 82 -9.03 -0.85 27.49
C LEU A 82 -7.95 -1.90 27.20
N GLY A 83 -7.94 -3.01 27.97
CA GLY A 83 -7.01 -4.11 27.75
C GLY A 83 -7.18 -4.78 26.39
N LEU A 84 -8.42 -5.02 25.94
CA LEU A 84 -8.70 -5.56 24.61
C LEU A 84 -8.25 -4.64 23.49
N VAL A 85 -8.47 -3.33 23.63
CA VAL A 85 -8.02 -2.33 22.64
C VAL A 85 -6.49 -2.34 22.54
N VAL A 86 -5.78 -2.32 23.67
CA VAL A 86 -4.32 -2.38 23.68
C VAL A 86 -3.82 -3.68 23.06
N TYR A 87 -4.42 -4.81 23.39
CA TYR A 87 -4.08 -6.11 22.79
C TYR A 87 -4.25 -6.09 21.27
N GLN A 88 -5.37 -5.56 20.78
CA GLN A 88 -5.65 -5.45 19.34
C GLN A 88 -4.64 -4.53 18.64
N LEU A 89 -4.29 -3.40 19.26
CA LEU A 89 -3.29 -2.48 18.74
C LEU A 89 -1.91 -3.14 18.61
N VAL A 90 -1.48 -3.90 19.62
CA VAL A 90 -0.22 -4.65 19.58
C VAL A 90 -0.24 -5.66 18.44
N LYS A 91 -1.33 -6.43 18.26
CA LYS A 91 -1.43 -7.39 17.14
C LYS A 91 -1.33 -6.70 15.79
N ILE A 92 -2.03 -5.58 15.61
CA ILE A 92 -2.00 -4.82 14.35
C ILE A 92 -0.60 -4.25 14.12
N PHE A 93 0.06 -3.74 15.17
CA PHE A 93 1.41 -3.22 15.07
C PHE A 93 2.43 -4.30 14.68
N VAL A 94 2.38 -5.47 15.31
CA VAL A 94 3.24 -6.61 14.96
C VAL A 94 2.97 -7.07 13.53
N LEU A 95 1.70 -7.16 13.11
CA LEU A 95 1.32 -7.50 11.74
C LEU A 95 1.87 -6.47 10.75
N TYR A 96 1.75 -5.18 11.04
CA TYR A 96 2.29 -4.12 10.21
C TYR A 96 3.83 -4.20 10.12
N ALA A 97 4.52 -4.39 11.25
CA ALA A 97 5.97 -4.53 11.32
C ALA A 97 6.50 -5.83 10.67
N SER A 98 5.63 -6.83 10.45
CA SER A 98 5.99 -8.05 9.73
C SER A 98 5.99 -7.90 8.20
N PHE A 99 5.61 -6.72 7.68
CA PHE A 99 5.56 -6.39 6.25
C PHE A 99 4.96 -7.51 5.37
N PRO A 100 3.76 -8.05 5.70
CA PRO A 100 3.17 -9.11 4.91
C PRO A 100 2.80 -8.58 3.53
N THR A 101 3.23 -9.28 2.48
CA THR A 101 2.91 -8.89 1.10
C THR A 101 1.78 -9.78 0.58
N GLN A 102 0.77 -9.15 -0.02
CA GLN A 102 -0.32 -9.85 -0.71
C GLN A 102 -0.06 -9.82 -2.21
N THR A 103 0.04 -10.98 -2.83
CA THR A 103 0.23 -11.09 -4.28
C THR A 103 -1.14 -11.24 -4.94
N THR A 104 -1.49 -10.31 -5.83
CA THR A 104 -2.70 -10.40 -6.66
C THR A 104 -2.28 -10.67 -8.10
N TYR A 105 -2.78 -11.74 -8.70
CA TYR A 105 -2.55 -12.03 -10.11
C TYR A 105 -3.62 -11.36 -10.97
N LYS A 106 -3.20 -10.69 -12.05
CA LYS A 106 -4.08 -10.22 -13.12
C LYS A 106 -3.60 -10.87 -14.41
N LEU A 107 -4.43 -11.72 -15.00
CA LEU A 107 -4.14 -12.29 -16.31
C LEU A 107 -4.42 -11.23 -17.38
N GLY A 108 -3.36 -10.78 -18.07
CA GLY A 108 -3.48 -9.99 -19.28
C GLY A 108 -3.97 -10.86 -20.45
N ARG A 109 -4.77 -10.28 -21.34
CA ARG A 109 -5.24 -10.97 -22.56
C ARG A 109 -4.20 -11.00 -23.69
N HIS A 110 -3.10 -10.27 -23.53
CA HIS A 110 -2.02 -10.18 -24.49
C HIS A 110 -0.70 -10.50 -23.78
N SER A 111 0.01 -11.48 -24.29
CA SER A 111 1.38 -11.80 -23.89
C SER A 111 2.21 -11.82 -25.16
N ASP A 112 3.28 -11.03 -25.18
CA ASP A 112 4.25 -11.10 -26.26
C ASP A 112 4.88 -12.50 -26.29
N PHE A 113 5.16 -12.99 -27.49
CA PHE A 113 5.87 -14.25 -27.63
C PHE A 113 7.29 -14.10 -27.08
N PRO A 114 7.76 -15.01 -26.23
CA PRO A 114 9.11 -14.91 -25.67
C PRO A 114 10.18 -15.18 -26.72
N SER A 115 11.42 -14.84 -26.40
CA SER A 115 12.56 -15.35 -27.15
C SER A 115 12.70 -16.85 -26.88
N VAL A 116 12.76 -17.66 -27.93
CA VAL A 116 12.93 -19.12 -27.81
C VAL A 116 14.32 -19.50 -28.28
N THR A 117 15.14 -20.06 -27.39
CA THR A 117 16.48 -20.57 -27.73
C THR A 117 16.46 -22.09 -27.79
N VAL A 118 16.88 -22.65 -28.92
CA VAL A 118 17.04 -24.09 -29.14
C VAL A 118 18.50 -24.38 -29.37
N CYS A 119 19.05 -25.30 -28.60
CA CYS A 119 20.42 -25.80 -28.76
C CYS A 119 20.37 -27.25 -29.19
N ASN A 120 21.21 -27.62 -30.16
CA ASN A 120 21.43 -29.03 -30.44
C ASN A 120 22.58 -29.55 -29.59
N ASN A 121 22.33 -30.55 -28.74
CA ASN A 121 23.35 -31.25 -27.98
C ASN A 121 24.25 -32.11 -28.91
N GLY A 122 25.07 -31.45 -29.71
CA GLY A 122 26.28 -32.02 -30.27
C GLY A 122 27.43 -31.71 -29.31
N TYR A 123 28.14 -32.72 -28.84
CA TYR A 123 29.38 -32.52 -28.11
C TYR A 123 30.34 -31.78 -29.04
N ALA A 124 30.46 -30.46 -28.90
CA ALA A 124 31.37 -29.63 -29.68
C ALA A 124 32.85 -29.87 -29.29
N GLU A 125 33.13 -31.03 -28.69
CA GLU A 125 34.45 -31.42 -28.20
C GLU A 125 35.35 -31.95 -29.32
N TYR A 126 34.80 -32.35 -30.48
CA TYR A 126 35.62 -32.98 -31.52
C TYR A 126 35.84 -32.20 -32.80
N ASP A 127 34.91 -31.37 -33.30
CA ASP A 127 35.16 -30.52 -34.48
C ASP A 127 34.04 -29.48 -34.70
N TYR A 128 34.44 -28.21 -34.90
CA TYR A 128 33.57 -27.06 -35.19
C TYR A 128 32.88 -27.20 -36.57
N SER A 129 33.40 -28.06 -37.46
CA SER A 129 32.86 -28.32 -38.79
C SER A 129 31.55 -29.14 -38.81
N TYR A 130 31.13 -29.75 -37.69
CA TYR A 130 29.84 -30.48 -37.58
C TYR A 130 28.74 -29.66 -36.89
N THR A 131 28.92 -28.35 -36.79
CA THR A 131 27.85 -27.47 -36.32
C THR A 131 26.70 -27.51 -37.33
N HIS A 132 25.52 -27.93 -36.87
CA HIS A 132 24.35 -28.00 -37.74
C HIS A 132 23.85 -26.58 -38.04
N LEU A 133 23.75 -26.26 -39.32
CA LEU A 133 23.09 -25.04 -39.78
C LEU A 133 21.61 -25.09 -39.45
N VAL A 134 21.04 -23.94 -39.07
CA VAL A 134 19.62 -23.84 -38.72
C VAL A 134 18.71 -24.30 -39.86
N GLU A 135 19.12 -24.04 -41.11
CA GLU A 135 18.40 -24.43 -42.32
C GLU A 135 18.24 -25.96 -42.44
N ASN A 136 19.20 -26.73 -41.93
CA ASN A 136 19.16 -28.20 -41.98
C ASN A 136 18.33 -28.81 -40.83
N MET A 137 18.10 -28.06 -39.76
CA MET A 137 17.30 -28.50 -38.60
C MET A 137 15.87 -28.00 -38.65
N LEU A 138 15.65 -26.84 -39.27
CA LEU A 138 14.38 -26.15 -39.28
C LEU A 138 13.55 -26.57 -40.51
N VAL A 139 12.83 -27.68 -40.37
CA VAL A 139 11.97 -28.21 -41.44
C VAL A 139 10.78 -27.29 -41.73
N ASN A 140 10.19 -26.69 -40.70
CA ASN A 140 9.07 -25.75 -40.83
C ASN A 140 8.98 -24.87 -39.59
N CYS A 141 8.80 -23.55 -39.78
CA CYS A 141 8.61 -22.60 -38.68
C CYS A 141 7.39 -21.71 -38.93
N LYS A 142 6.49 -21.68 -37.95
CA LYS A 142 5.24 -20.92 -38.00
C LYS A 142 4.95 -20.32 -36.64
N TYR A 143 4.76 -19.01 -36.59
CA TYR A 143 4.27 -18.28 -35.43
C TYR A 143 3.06 -17.44 -35.85
N ALA A 144 2.01 -17.42 -35.02
CA ALA A 144 0.75 -16.72 -35.30
C ALA A 144 0.14 -17.02 -36.69
N GLN A 145 0.26 -18.27 -37.17
CA GLN A 145 -0.17 -18.73 -38.50
C GLN A 145 0.55 -18.07 -39.70
N VAL A 146 1.62 -17.31 -39.46
CA VAL A 146 2.46 -16.73 -40.51
C VAL A 146 3.62 -17.70 -40.79
N ASN A 147 3.72 -18.17 -42.04
CA ASN A 147 4.89 -18.92 -42.51
C ASN A 147 6.07 -17.94 -42.65
N GLY A 148 7.29 -18.35 -42.25
CA GLY A 148 8.47 -17.47 -42.37
C GLY A 148 8.62 -16.46 -41.23
N SER A 149 7.77 -16.50 -40.20
CA SER A 149 7.87 -15.64 -39.00
C SER A 149 9.16 -15.79 -38.19
N CYS A 150 10.07 -16.66 -38.61
CA CYS A 150 11.29 -17.07 -37.92
C CYS A 150 12.55 -16.69 -38.71
N GLU A 151 12.42 -15.79 -39.70
CA GLU A 151 13.52 -15.35 -40.55
C GLU A 151 14.62 -14.67 -39.71
N THR A 152 15.83 -15.22 -39.77
CA THR A 152 17.06 -14.82 -39.07
C THR A 152 17.12 -15.06 -37.55
N PRO A 153 17.15 -16.33 -37.09
CA PRO A 153 17.47 -16.61 -35.70
C PRO A 153 18.91 -16.22 -35.38
N SER A 154 19.14 -15.62 -34.21
CA SER A 154 20.51 -15.32 -33.79
C SER A 154 21.19 -16.59 -33.29
N SER A 155 22.37 -16.89 -33.83
CA SER A 155 23.14 -18.08 -33.43
C SER A 155 24.29 -17.73 -32.50
N TYR A 156 24.55 -18.59 -31.52
CA TYR A 156 25.78 -18.55 -30.72
C TYR A 156 26.25 -19.97 -30.40
N VAL A 157 27.52 -20.12 -30.03
CA VAL A 157 28.10 -21.41 -29.66
C VAL A 157 28.38 -21.41 -28.16
N SER A 158 27.93 -22.46 -27.47
CA SER A 158 28.18 -22.71 -26.06
C SER A 158 29.07 -23.94 -25.89
N SER A 159 30.09 -23.85 -25.03
CA SER A 159 30.93 -25.01 -24.68
C SER A 159 30.15 -26.15 -24.02
N LYS A 160 28.97 -25.85 -23.44
CA LYS A 160 28.14 -26.84 -22.73
C LYS A 160 27.12 -27.53 -23.63
N TYR A 161 26.59 -26.82 -24.62
CA TYR A 161 25.43 -27.26 -25.42
C TYR A 161 25.66 -27.21 -26.93
N GLY A 162 26.86 -26.86 -27.39
CA GLY A 162 27.15 -26.71 -28.81
C GLY A 162 26.46 -25.48 -29.42
N THR A 163 25.99 -25.61 -30.66
CA THR A 163 25.35 -24.52 -31.42
C THR A 163 23.91 -24.31 -30.97
N CYS A 164 23.58 -23.06 -30.67
CA CYS A 164 22.28 -22.60 -30.23
C CYS A 164 21.73 -21.53 -31.16
N PHE A 165 20.41 -21.56 -31.39
CA PHE A 165 19.67 -20.61 -32.23
C PHE A 165 18.56 -19.97 -31.39
N THR A 166 18.43 -18.64 -31.46
CA THR A 166 17.42 -17.88 -30.73
C THR A 166 16.44 -17.21 -31.69
N PHE A 167 15.17 -17.60 -31.59
CA PHE A 167 14.04 -17.03 -32.30
C PHE A 167 13.43 -15.89 -31.48
N ASN A 168 12.97 -14.83 -32.15
CA ASN A 168 12.50 -13.60 -31.51
C ASN A 168 13.49 -13.05 -30.47
N PRO A 169 14.78 -12.87 -30.83
CA PRO A 169 15.78 -12.40 -29.88
C PRO A 169 15.50 -10.96 -29.45
N PRO A 170 15.79 -10.59 -28.20
CA PRO A 170 15.71 -9.22 -27.76
C PRO A 170 16.72 -8.33 -28.52
N ASN A 171 16.40 -7.03 -28.64
CA ASN A 171 17.13 -6.05 -29.44
C ASN A 171 18.64 -5.92 -29.14
N TYR A 172 19.12 -6.37 -27.98
CA TYR A 172 20.55 -6.33 -27.65
C TYR A 172 21.32 -7.48 -28.32
N LEU A 173 20.69 -8.63 -28.55
CA LEU A 173 21.34 -9.77 -29.21
C LEU A 173 21.48 -9.55 -30.72
N THR A 174 20.51 -8.88 -31.36
CA THR A 174 20.59 -8.51 -32.78
C THR A 174 21.76 -7.57 -33.06
N LYS A 175 22.10 -6.70 -32.11
CA LYS A 175 23.27 -5.80 -32.18
C LYS A 175 24.60 -6.55 -32.10
N ILE A 176 24.67 -7.63 -31.31
CA ILE A 176 25.88 -8.45 -31.16
C ILE A 176 26.06 -9.35 -32.38
N SER A 177 24.99 -9.93 -32.93
CA SER A 177 25.06 -10.66 -34.19
C SER A 177 25.45 -9.76 -35.37
N GLY A 178 25.04 -8.49 -35.37
CA GLY A 178 25.54 -7.50 -36.34
C GLY A 178 27.03 -7.15 -36.19
N LEU A 179 27.61 -7.36 -35.00
CA LEU A 179 29.05 -7.18 -34.74
C LEU A 179 29.87 -8.45 -35.04
N HIS A 180 29.29 -9.64 -34.89
CA HIS A 180 29.91 -10.92 -35.24
C HIS A 180 29.62 -11.40 -36.68
N GLY A 181 28.65 -10.80 -37.37
CA GLY A 181 28.23 -11.13 -38.75
C GLY A 181 29.06 -10.44 -39.85
N GLY A 182 30.12 -9.72 -39.50
CA GLY A 182 31.07 -9.19 -40.46
C GLY A 182 32.15 -10.22 -40.81
N LYS A 183 31.84 -11.16 -41.72
CA LYS A 183 32.76 -11.79 -42.71
C LYS A 183 32.17 -13.09 -43.29
N TYR A 184 31.41 -12.96 -44.37
CA TYR A 184 31.53 -13.80 -45.57
C TYR A 184 30.74 -13.14 -46.72
N GLU A 185 31.30 -12.07 -47.27
CA GLU A 185 31.01 -11.69 -48.66
C GLU A 185 32.07 -12.37 -49.54
N THR A 186 31.63 -13.23 -50.46
CA THR A 186 32.38 -13.60 -51.67
C THR A 186 32.13 -12.58 -52.76
#